data_AF-A0A0D6B011-F1
#
_entry.id   AF-A0A0D6B011-F1
#
_cell.length_a   1.000
_cell.length_b   1.000
_cell.length_c   1.000
_cell.angle_alpha   90.00
_cell.angle_beta   90.00
_cell.angle_gamma   90.00
#
_symmetry.space_group_name_H-M   'P 1'
#
loop_
_entity.id
_entity.type
_entity.pdbx_description
1 polymer ?
#
loop_
_entity_poly.entity_id
_entity_poly.type
_entity_poly.pdbx_seq_one_letter_code
_entity_poly.pdbx_strand_id
1 'polypeptide(L)'
;MTAVISPLRRAAAFAAGLGLAATVSAAGAEPRPALGEQTEIVRGLQVIATADMIRKKCPTIGARMLTAFGYMQRLKSKATRLGYPDAEIRAFVEDKAEKARVETAARNWLTARGVRLDEPPSYCPVGLAEIRSRTEIGRLLRARQ
;
A
#
# COMPACT_ATOMS: atom_id res chain seq x y z
N MET A 1 40.79 -30.49 -25.85
CA MET A 1 41.19 -31.65 -26.67
C MET A 1 40.26 -32.80 -26.29
N THR A 2 39.10 -32.88 -26.93
CA THR A 2 38.77 -33.71 -28.12
C THR A 2 38.23 -35.08 -27.75
N ALA A 3 36.99 -35.29 -28.16
CA ALA A 3 36.08 -36.40 -27.91
C ALA A 3 36.46 -37.70 -28.62
N VAL A 4 36.03 -38.85 -28.06
CA VAL A 4 35.80 -40.13 -28.76
C VAL A 4 34.73 -40.91 -27.96
N ILE A 5 33.43 -40.75 -28.22
CA ILE A 5 32.55 -41.66 -29.00
C ILE A 5 32.83 -43.16 -28.80
N SER A 6 31.88 -43.87 -28.18
CA SER A 6 31.75 -45.32 -28.31
C SER A 6 30.28 -45.73 -28.53
N PRO A 7 30.02 -46.88 -29.18
CA PRO A 7 28.85 -47.09 -30.01
C PRO A 7 27.71 -47.86 -29.33
N LEU A 8 26.49 -47.57 -29.81
CA LEU A 8 25.38 -48.49 -30.04
C LEU A 8 25.17 -49.65 -29.06
N ARG A 9 24.18 -49.52 -28.16
CA ARG A 9 23.42 -50.68 -27.66
C ARG A 9 21.92 -50.44 -27.70
N ARG A 10 21.35 -50.96 -28.79
CA ARG A 10 20.09 -51.71 -28.92
C ARG A 10 18.83 -51.11 -28.32
N ALA A 11 17.94 -50.76 -29.24
CA ALA A 11 16.53 -50.51 -29.05
C ALA A 11 15.84 -51.57 -28.18
N ALA A 12 14.99 -51.11 -27.27
CA ALA A 12 13.80 -51.83 -26.85
C ALA A 12 12.64 -50.83 -26.92
N ALA A 13 11.79 -51.04 -27.92
CA ALA A 13 10.52 -50.35 -28.08
C ALA A 13 9.62 -50.67 -26.87
N PHE A 14 9.13 -49.64 -26.19
CA PHE A 14 8.01 -49.77 -25.26
C PHE A 14 6.90 -48.81 -25.67
N ALA A 15 5.86 -49.44 -26.21
CA ALA A 15 4.45 -49.09 -26.21
C ALA A 15 4.04 -47.61 -26.16
N ALA A 16 3.36 -47.20 -27.23
CA ALA A 16 2.50 -46.03 -27.32
C ALA A 16 1.48 -45.98 -26.16
N GLY A 17 1.62 -44.97 -25.30
CA GLY A 17 0.57 -44.50 -24.39
C GLY A 17 0.25 -43.05 -24.74
N LEU A 18 -0.79 -42.85 -25.55
CA LEU A 18 -1.33 -41.55 -25.92
C LEU A 18 -2.10 -40.97 -24.71
N GLY A 19 -1.38 -40.34 -23.78
CA GLY A 19 -1.93 -39.71 -22.58
C GLY A 19 -1.84 -38.19 -22.66
N LEU A 20 -3.00 -37.55 -22.85
CA LEU A 20 -3.27 -36.13 -22.97
C LEU A 20 -2.42 -35.23 -22.03
N ALA A 21 -1.39 -34.58 -22.58
CA ALA A 21 -0.66 -33.54 -21.86
C ALA A 21 -1.54 -32.28 -21.78
N ALA A 22 -2.23 -32.10 -20.65
CA ALA A 22 -2.94 -30.87 -20.35
C ALA A 22 -1.91 -29.72 -20.17
N THR A 23 -1.74 -28.92 -21.22
CA THR A 23 -1.04 -27.64 -21.13
C THR A 23 -1.88 -26.69 -20.28
N VAL A 24 -1.63 -26.69 -18.96
CA VAL A 24 -2.11 -25.62 -18.08
C VAL A 24 -1.49 -24.33 -18.59
N SER A 25 -2.28 -23.59 -19.37
CA SER A 25 -1.98 -22.22 -19.73
C SER A 25 -2.08 -21.43 -18.44
N ALA A 26 -0.92 -21.19 -17.80
CA ALA A 26 -0.81 -20.15 -16.79
C ALA A 26 -1.21 -18.86 -17.49
N ALA A 27 -2.46 -18.42 -17.30
CA ALA A 27 -2.90 -17.09 -17.70
C ALA A 27 -1.93 -16.13 -17.02
N GLY A 28 -1.01 -15.55 -17.81
CA GLY A 28 -0.02 -14.62 -17.33
C GLY A 28 -0.77 -13.47 -16.69
N ALA A 29 -0.64 -13.34 -15.37
CA ALA A 29 -0.97 -12.09 -14.73
C ALA A 29 -0.09 -11.04 -15.39
N GLU A 30 -0.69 -10.10 -16.14
CA GLU A 30 0.05 -8.94 -16.62
C GLU A 30 0.77 -8.31 -15.42
N PRO A 31 2.03 -7.84 -15.57
CA PRO A 31 2.74 -7.20 -14.48
C PRO A 31 1.97 -5.96 -14.04
N ARG A 32 1.23 -6.07 -12.94
CA ARG A 32 0.59 -4.93 -12.31
C ARG A 32 1.66 -4.17 -11.52
N PRO A 33 1.60 -2.82 -11.47
CA PRO A 33 2.47 -2.03 -10.60
C PRO A 33 2.40 -2.53 -9.16
N ALA A 34 3.48 -2.36 -8.40
CA ALA A 34 3.43 -2.67 -6.97
C ALA A 34 2.41 -1.75 -6.26
N LEU A 35 1.79 -2.20 -5.17
CA LEU A 35 0.87 -1.36 -4.38
C LEU A 35 1.48 -0.01 -3.98
N GLY A 36 2.80 0.03 -3.76
CA GLY A 36 3.56 1.24 -3.43
C GLY A 36 3.70 2.24 -4.58
N GLU A 37 3.42 1.83 -5.81
CA GLU A 37 3.44 2.66 -7.01
C GLU A 37 2.04 3.22 -7.33
N GLN A 38 1.01 2.71 -6.66
CA GLN A 38 -0.36 3.18 -6.82
C GLN A 38 -0.58 4.50 -6.09
N THR A 39 -0.32 5.58 -6.82
CA THR A 39 -0.31 6.98 -6.32
C THR A 39 -1.53 7.32 -5.48
N GLU A 40 -2.74 6.92 -5.89
CA GLU A 40 -3.96 7.27 -5.13
C GLU A 40 -4.09 6.49 -3.82
N ILE A 41 -3.66 5.22 -3.77
CA ILE A 41 -3.63 4.43 -2.54
C ILE A 41 -2.61 5.03 -1.58
N VAL A 42 -1.39 5.30 -2.06
CA VAL A 42 -0.30 5.87 -1.27
C VAL A 42 -0.64 7.27 -0.76
N ARG A 43 -1.22 8.13 -1.60
CA ARG A 43 -1.71 9.46 -1.18
C ARG A 43 -2.80 9.34 -0.11
N GLY A 44 -3.71 8.38 -0.25
CA GLY A 44 -4.73 8.13 0.78
C GLY A 44 -4.14 7.66 2.11
N LEU A 45 -3.13 6.79 2.08
CA LEU A 45 -2.39 6.40 3.28
C LEU A 45 -1.65 7.58 3.92
N GLN A 46 -1.08 8.47 3.10
CA GLN A 46 -0.48 9.71 3.57
C GLN A 46 -1.52 10.61 4.27
N VAL A 47 -2.72 10.75 3.71
CA VAL A 47 -3.82 11.51 4.34
C VAL A 47 -4.15 10.95 5.74
N ILE A 48 -4.24 9.61 5.87
CA ILE A 48 -4.48 8.96 7.17
C ILE A 48 -3.31 9.24 8.13
N ALA A 49 -2.07 9.04 7.68
CA ALA A 49 -0.88 9.25 8.50
C ALA A 49 -0.76 10.71 8.98
N THR A 50 -1.00 11.67 8.09
CA THR A 50 -0.99 13.10 8.44
C THR A 50 -2.06 13.44 9.48
N ALA A 51 -3.31 12.96 9.29
CA ALA A 51 -4.37 13.15 10.27
C ALA A 51 -4.03 12.51 11.62
N ASP A 52 -3.42 11.32 11.60
CA ASP A 52 -2.98 10.59 12.79
C ASP A 52 -1.89 11.34 13.57
N MET A 53 -0.89 11.90 12.87
CA MET A 53 0.15 12.73 13.50
C MET A 53 -0.44 13.98 14.14
N ILE A 54 -1.34 14.69 13.45
CA ILE A 54 -2.01 15.89 13.97
C ILE A 54 -2.77 15.58 15.26
N ARG A 55 -3.65 14.57 15.27
CA ARG A 55 -4.46 14.23 16.46
C ARG A 55 -3.62 13.74 17.65
N LYS A 56 -2.45 13.14 17.40
CA LYS A 56 -1.54 12.63 18.43
C LYS A 56 -0.76 13.76 19.10
N LYS A 57 -0.47 14.83 18.37
CA LYS A 57 0.31 15.97 18.87
C LYS A 57 -0.55 17.16 19.30
N CYS A 58 -1.77 17.27 18.80
CA CYS A 58 -2.69 18.34 19.17
C CYS A 58 -3.77 17.88 20.18
N PRO A 59 -3.75 18.37 21.42
CA PRO A 59 -4.70 17.96 22.46
C PRO A 59 -6.14 18.44 22.20
N THR A 60 -6.34 19.45 21.36
CA THR A 60 -7.67 19.98 21.00
C THR A 60 -8.25 19.38 19.73
N ILE A 61 -7.58 18.41 19.08
CA ILE A 61 -8.07 17.76 17.84
C ILE A 61 -8.18 16.25 18.04
N GLY A 62 -9.37 15.72 17.77
CA GLY A 62 -9.64 14.28 17.74
C GLY A 62 -9.86 13.74 16.33
N ALA A 63 -9.83 12.42 16.19
CA ALA A 63 -10.26 11.74 14.96
C ALA A 63 -11.78 11.57 14.91
N ARG A 64 -12.33 11.58 13.69
CA ARG A 64 -13.64 11.04 13.37
C ARG A 64 -13.48 9.57 13.02
N MET A 65 -13.49 8.70 14.04
CA MET A 65 -13.13 7.27 13.88
C MET A 65 -13.94 6.55 12.80
N LEU A 66 -15.27 6.74 12.76
CA LEU A 66 -16.12 6.14 11.72
C LEU A 66 -15.75 6.62 10.31
N THR A 67 -15.43 7.91 10.16
CA THR A 67 -15.00 8.50 8.88
C THR A 67 -13.63 7.96 8.46
N ALA A 68 -12.68 7.86 9.38
CA ALA A 68 -11.36 7.29 9.13
C ALA A 68 -11.44 5.82 8.73
N PHE A 69 -12.23 5.02 9.45
CA PHE A 69 -12.47 3.62 9.09
C PHE A 69 -13.10 3.48 7.70
N GLY A 70 -14.13 4.28 7.39
CA GLY A 70 -14.73 4.32 6.07
C GLY A 70 -13.73 4.73 4.97
N TYR A 71 -12.82 5.66 5.25
CA TYR A 71 -11.75 6.05 4.33
C TYR A 71 -10.79 4.89 4.07
N MET A 72 -10.36 4.18 5.12
CA MET A 72 -9.52 2.98 5.00
C MET A 72 -10.19 1.88 4.16
N GLN A 73 -11.49 1.62 4.39
CA GLN A 73 -12.24 0.64 3.59
C GLN A 73 -12.35 1.05 2.13
N ARG A 74 -12.48 2.34 1.81
CA ARG A 74 -12.45 2.81 0.42
C ARG A 74 -11.10 2.56 -0.25
N LEU A 75 -9.98 2.76 0.46
CA LEU A 75 -8.65 2.44 -0.07
C LEU A 75 -8.49 0.95 -0.30
N LYS A 76 -8.88 0.11 0.67
CA LYS A 76 -8.88 -1.36 0.53
C LYS A 76 -9.71 -1.79 -0.68
N SER A 77 -10.95 -1.31 -0.77
CA SER A 77 -11.88 -1.60 -1.86
C SER A 77 -11.33 -1.15 -3.22
N LYS A 78 -10.60 -0.04 -3.27
CA LYS A 78 -9.91 0.40 -4.49
C LYS A 78 -8.79 -0.57 -4.87
N ALA A 79 -7.95 -0.97 -3.93
CA ALA A 79 -6.90 -1.94 -4.18
C ALA A 79 -7.47 -3.28 -4.66
N THR A 80 -8.53 -3.79 -4.04
CA THR A 80 -9.16 -5.04 -4.50
C THR A 80 -9.74 -4.93 -5.90
N ARG A 81 -10.35 -3.79 -6.27
CA ARG A 81 -10.81 -3.55 -7.66
C ARG A 81 -9.67 -3.49 -8.68
N LEU A 82 -8.45 -3.14 -8.26
CA LEU A 82 -7.24 -3.18 -9.08
C LEU A 82 -6.59 -4.58 -9.11
N GLY A 83 -7.27 -5.60 -8.56
CA GLY A 83 -6.85 -6.99 -8.58
C GLY A 83 -5.88 -7.38 -7.46
N TYR A 84 -5.59 -6.49 -6.51
CA TYR A 84 -4.71 -6.83 -5.39
C TYR A 84 -5.45 -7.72 -4.38
N PRO A 85 -4.97 -8.95 -4.12
CA PRO A 85 -5.58 -9.82 -3.14
C PRO A 85 -5.39 -9.27 -1.74
N ASP A 86 -6.33 -9.63 -0.87
CA ASP A 86 -6.39 -9.19 0.52
C ASP A 86 -5.10 -9.45 1.32
N ALA A 87 -4.40 -10.56 1.02
CA ALA A 87 -3.13 -10.91 1.65
C ALA A 87 -1.99 -9.98 1.21
N GLU A 88 -1.95 -9.58 -0.06
CA GLU A 88 -0.96 -8.62 -0.58
C GLU A 88 -1.20 -7.23 0.00
N ILE A 89 -2.47 -6.80 0.09
CA ILE A 89 -2.83 -5.53 0.73
C ILE A 89 -2.40 -5.52 2.20
N ARG A 90 -2.63 -6.61 2.94
CA ARG A 90 -2.18 -6.75 4.33
C ARG A 90 -0.67 -6.68 4.45
N ALA A 91 0.06 -7.48 3.66
CA ALA A 91 1.51 -7.47 3.66
C ALA A 91 2.07 -6.06 3.38
N PHE A 92 1.47 -5.35 2.42
CA PHE A 92 1.83 -3.99 2.08
C PHE A 92 1.63 -2.99 3.24
N VAL A 93 0.45 -2.98 3.87
CA VAL A 93 0.19 -2.06 4.98
C VAL A 93 0.88 -2.45 6.27
N GLU A 94 1.41 -3.68 6.38
CA GLU A 94 2.17 -4.17 7.52
C GLU A 94 3.68 -3.94 7.37
N ASP A 95 4.16 -3.84 6.13
CA ASP A 95 5.57 -3.62 5.80
C ASP A 95 6.13 -2.35 6.47
N LYS A 96 7.28 -2.51 7.10
CA LYS A 96 7.90 -1.44 7.90
C LYS A 96 8.52 -0.36 7.03
N ALA A 97 9.14 -0.74 5.91
CA ALA A 97 9.73 0.23 5.00
C ALA A 97 8.64 1.12 4.41
N GLU A 98 7.49 0.52 4.13
CA GLU A 98 6.41 1.22 3.46
C GLU A 98 5.58 2.11 4.38
N LYS A 99 5.39 1.68 5.63
CA LYS A 99 4.95 2.57 6.71
C LYS A 99 5.90 3.77 6.86
N ALA A 100 7.21 3.51 6.91
CA ALA A 100 8.20 4.58 7.09
C ALA A 100 8.20 5.57 5.92
N ARG A 101 8.00 5.10 4.68
CA ARG A 101 7.86 5.94 3.49
C ARG A 101 6.64 6.85 3.60
N VAL A 102 5.47 6.29 3.92
CA VAL A 102 4.22 7.05 4.09
C VAL A 102 4.34 8.07 5.22
N GLU A 103 4.89 7.68 6.36
CA GLU A 103 5.11 8.58 7.50
C GLU A 103 6.09 9.70 7.16
N THR A 104 7.14 9.42 6.39
CA THR A 104 8.08 10.44 5.92
C THR A 104 7.40 11.43 4.98
N ALA A 105 6.57 10.94 4.04
CA ALA A 105 5.78 11.81 3.19
C ALA A 105 4.79 12.68 4.01
N ALA A 106 4.17 12.12 5.05
CA ALA A 106 3.30 12.87 5.96
C ALA A 106 4.06 13.95 6.74
N ARG A 107 5.25 13.63 7.28
CA ARG A 107 6.13 14.60 7.96
C ARG A 107 6.54 15.73 7.02
N ASN A 108 6.98 15.41 5.80
CA ASN A 108 7.39 16.41 4.81
C ASN A 108 6.23 17.34 4.43
N TRP A 109 5.02 16.80 4.31
CA TRP A 109 3.83 17.59 4.04
C TRP A 109 3.50 18.57 5.17
N LEU A 110 3.70 18.14 6.43
CA LEU A 110 3.48 18.94 7.64
C LEU A 110 4.54 20.04 7.78
N THR A 111 5.82 19.71 7.60
CA THR A 111 6.91 20.70 7.68
C THR A 111 6.79 21.76 6.59
N ALA A 112 6.39 21.37 5.38
CA ALA A 112 6.07 22.31 4.30
C ALA A 112 4.92 23.29 4.64
N ARG A 113 4.16 23.04 5.71
CA ARG A 113 3.07 23.89 6.22
C ARG A 113 3.40 24.57 7.55
N GLY A 114 4.68 24.61 7.91
CA GLY A 114 5.17 25.30 9.10
C GLY A 114 5.03 24.50 10.40
N VAL A 115 4.74 23.20 10.34
CA VAL A 115 4.84 22.33 11.52
C VAL A 115 6.29 22.14 11.89
N ARG A 116 6.61 22.40 13.16
CA ARG A 116 7.89 22.12 13.79
C ARG A 116 7.77 20.76 14.51
N LEU A 117 8.47 19.74 14.01
CA LEU A 117 8.20 18.35 14.39
C LEU A 117 8.46 18.05 15.86
N ASP A 118 9.37 18.80 16.46
CA ASP A 118 9.79 18.80 17.87
C ASP A 118 8.89 19.63 18.79
N GLU A 119 7.97 20.43 18.24
CA GLU A 119 7.05 21.26 19.01
C GLU A 119 5.60 20.86 18.74
N PRO A 120 5.03 19.96 19.57
CA PRO A 120 3.65 19.49 19.43
C PRO A 120 2.59 20.60 19.25
N PRO A 121 2.68 21.78 19.91
CA PRO A 121 1.72 22.86 19.69
C PRO A 121 1.64 23.37 18.24
N SER A 122 2.71 23.23 17.46
CA SER A 122 2.75 23.70 16.06
C SER A 122 1.82 22.91 15.12
N TYR A 123 1.35 21.72 15.54
CA TYR A 123 0.44 20.89 14.75
C TYR A 123 -1.01 21.41 14.77
N CYS A 124 -1.42 22.07 15.86
CA CYS A 124 -2.82 22.46 16.06
C CYS A 124 -3.31 23.47 15.01
N PRO A 125 -2.60 24.57 14.70
CA PRO A 125 -3.04 25.53 13.68
C PRO A 125 -3.25 24.89 12.31
N VAL A 126 -2.35 23.99 11.89
CA VAL A 126 -2.45 23.26 10.63
C VAL A 126 -3.67 22.34 10.64
N GLY A 127 -3.86 21.55 11.71
CA GLY A 127 -5.02 20.68 11.85
C GLY A 127 -6.35 21.45 11.82
N LEU A 128 -6.44 22.59 12.51
CA LEU A 128 -7.62 23.45 12.51
C LEU A 128 -7.89 24.05 11.12
N ALA A 129 -6.84 24.45 10.40
CA ALA A 129 -6.96 24.94 9.03
C ALA A 129 -7.54 23.86 8.10
N GLU A 130 -7.03 22.63 8.17
CA GLU A 130 -7.55 21.50 7.39
C GLU A 130 -9.02 21.21 7.70
N ILE A 131 -9.40 21.21 9.00
CA ILE A 131 -10.80 21.02 9.43
C ILE A 131 -11.71 22.10 8.83
N ARG A 132 -11.32 23.38 8.92
CA ARG A 132 -12.11 24.50 8.37
C ARG A 132 -12.27 24.39 6.86
N SER A 133 -11.21 24.04 6.16
CA SER A 133 -11.18 23.91 4.70
C SER A 133 -11.80 22.59 4.19
N ARG A 134 -12.22 21.68 5.08
CA ARG A 134 -12.83 20.37 4.75
C ARG A 134 -12.00 19.55 3.75
N THR A 135 -10.67 19.67 3.86
CA THR A 135 -9.73 18.86 3.06
C THR A 135 -9.89 17.38 3.39
N GLU A 136 -9.21 16.50 2.65
CA GLU A 136 -9.25 15.07 2.98
C GLU A 136 -8.78 14.78 4.41
N ILE A 137 -7.70 15.43 4.84
CA ILE A 137 -7.17 15.36 6.21
C ILE A 137 -8.19 15.94 7.19
N GLY A 138 -8.72 17.12 6.93
CA GLY A 138 -9.68 17.80 7.78
C GLY A 138 -11.00 17.03 7.95
N ARG A 139 -11.43 16.29 6.94
CA ARG A 139 -12.61 15.41 7.02
C ARG A 139 -12.40 14.25 7.98
N LEU A 140 -11.16 13.79 8.20
CA LEU A 140 -10.83 12.75 9.18
C LEU A 140 -10.73 13.29 10.61
N LEU A 141 -10.72 14.61 10.79
CA LEU A 141 -10.47 15.28 12.06
C LEU A 141 -11.71 16.02 12.57
N ARG A 142 -11.73 16.29 13.87
CA ARG A 142 -12.70 17.18 14.54
C ARG A 142 -12.01 17.97 15.64
N ALA A 143 -12.45 19.21 15.86
CA ALA A 143 -12.11 19.92 17.08
C ALA A 143 -12.77 19.21 18.27
N ARG A 144 -12.01 19.03 19.35
CA ARG A 144 -12.55 18.76 20.69
C ARG A 144 -12.91 20.14 21.22
N GLN A 145 -14.20 20.43 21.26
CA GLN A 145 -14.70 21.61 21.97
C GLN A 145 -14.47 21.43 23.46
#